data_AF-A0A1G9I801-F1
#
_entry.id   AF-A0A1G9I801-F1
#
_cell.length_a   1.000
_cell.length_b   1.000
_cell.length_c   1.000
_cell.angle_alpha   90.00
_cell.angle_beta   90.00
_cell.angle_gamma   90.00
#
_symmetry.space_group_name_H-M   'P 1'
#
loop_
_entity.id
_entity.type
_entity.pdbx_description
1 polymer ?
#
loop_
_entity_poly.entity_id
_entity_poly.type
_entity_poly.pdbx_seq_one_letter_code
_entity_poly.pdbx_strand_id
1 'polypeptide(L)'
;MKLYADRPPRLAFQLFVDLLTVAWIAGWVLVGRFVHEMVSALAVPGEKMDDAGTSLSAKLLEAAGKVDDLPLVKDGIAVPFEGAAKAADQLRAAGEAQVEAVSTIAIWLAVGVVVVPVLMWLMIYVPLRCRFIRNATSTQRFLEAGTAADLVALRAMATQPLHKLVRISDDPVGAWRDGDADVVARLAELELKAVGLSAKRLKPAKG
;
A
#
# COMPACT_ATOMS: atom_id res chain seq x y z
N MET A 1 -21.30 4.01 -15.39
CA MET A 1 -20.64 3.74 -14.10
C MET A 1 -20.47 5.07 -13.38
N LYS A 2 -21.19 5.33 -12.29
CA LYS A 2 -20.98 6.57 -11.52
C LYS A 2 -19.87 6.37 -10.51
N LEU A 3 -18.82 7.17 -10.66
CA LEU A 3 -17.65 7.21 -9.79
C LEU A 3 -17.87 8.08 -8.53
N TYR A 4 -19.01 8.77 -8.38
CA TYR A 4 -19.20 9.75 -7.29
C TYR A 4 -20.65 9.84 -6.75
N ALA A 5 -20.74 10.08 -5.44
CA ALA A 5 -21.99 10.29 -4.71
C ALA A 5 -22.41 11.78 -4.68
N ASP A 6 -23.71 12.05 -4.85
CA ASP A 6 -24.31 13.39 -5.00
C ASP A 6 -24.41 14.18 -3.65
N ARG A 7 -23.53 13.96 -2.65
CA ARG A 7 -23.53 14.72 -1.38
C ARG A 7 -22.15 15.30 -0.99
N PRO A 8 -22.04 16.63 -0.81
CA PRO A 8 -20.77 17.32 -0.56
C PRO A 8 -19.96 16.86 0.67
N PRO A 9 -20.53 16.53 1.85
CA PRO A 9 -19.72 16.11 3.00
C PRO A 9 -19.11 14.71 2.83
N ARG A 10 -19.76 13.82 2.06
CA ARG A 10 -19.19 12.50 1.74
C ARG A 10 -18.11 12.57 0.66
N LEU A 11 -18.26 13.49 -0.30
CA LEU A 11 -17.24 13.79 -1.31
C LEU A 11 -15.96 14.35 -0.67
N ALA A 12 -16.10 15.28 0.27
CA ALA A 12 -14.97 15.83 1.03
C ALA A 12 -14.26 14.76 1.87
N PHE A 13 -15.01 13.89 2.56
CA PHE A 13 -14.42 12.79 3.31
C PHE A 13 -13.72 11.76 2.40
N GLN A 14 -14.27 11.47 1.22
CA GLN A 14 -13.64 10.57 0.27
C GLN A 14 -12.33 11.14 -0.30
N LEU A 15 -12.32 12.42 -0.68
CA LEU A 15 -11.11 13.14 -1.07
C LEU A 15 -10.08 13.16 0.07
N PHE A 16 -10.52 13.40 1.30
CA PHE A 16 -9.66 13.41 2.47
C PHE A 16 -9.03 12.04 2.73
N VAL A 17 -9.81 10.95 2.68
CA VAL A 17 -9.29 9.59 2.87
C VAL A 17 -8.38 9.17 1.72
N ASP A 18 -8.70 9.56 0.48
CA ASP A 18 -7.85 9.30 -0.68
C ASP A 18 -6.51 10.05 -0.53
N LEU A 19 -6.54 11.33 -0.14
CA LEU A 19 -5.35 12.14 0.13
C LEU A 19 -4.54 11.55 1.29
N LEU A 20 -5.20 11.16 2.37
CA LEU A 20 -4.57 10.53 3.53
C LEU A 20 -3.92 9.20 3.14
N THR A 21 -4.54 8.42 2.28
CA THR A 21 -3.99 7.17 1.76
C THR A 21 -2.74 7.42 0.92
N VAL A 22 -2.78 8.42 0.03
CA VAL A 22 -1.61 8.82 -0.76
C VAL A 22 -0.48 9.32 0.14
N ALA A 23 -0.80 10.18 1.12
CA ALA A 23 0.17 10.69 2.09
C ALA A 23 0.76 9.57 2.95
N TRP A 24 -0.04 8.58 3.35
CA TRP A 24 0.40 7.41 4.09
C TRP A 24 1.40 6.58 3.28
N ILE A 25 1.06 6.26 2.02
CA ILE A 25 1.95 5.52 1.12
C ILE A 25 3.25 6.31 0.90
N ALA A 26 3.15 7.61 0.61
CA ALA A 26 4.31 8.46 0.43
C ALA A 26 5.21 8.51 1.67
N GLY A 27 4.62 8.63 2.86
CA GLY A 27 5.32 8.60 4.13
C GLY A 27 6.11 7.30 4.33
N TRP A 28 5.50 6.15 4.08
CA TRP A 28 6.19 4.87 4.18
C TRP A 28 7.27 4.68 3.12
N VAL A 29 7.08 5.17 1.89
CA VAL A 29 8.14 5.17 0.87
C VAL A 29 9.34 6.01 1.31
N LEU A 30 9.12 7.17 1.94
CA LEU A 30 10.21 7.99 2.48
C LEU A 30 10.95 7.26 3.60
N VAL A 31 10.23 6.60 4.52
CA VAL A 31 10.83 5.79 5.59
C VAL A 31 11.63 4.62 4.99
N GLY A 32 11.08 3.92 3.99
CA GLY A 32 11.77 2.83 3.31
C GLY A 32 13.06 3.27 2.65
N ARG A 33 13.07 4.44 1.98
CA ARG A 33 14.28 5.05 1.42
C ARG A 33 15.31 5.39 2.49
N PHE A 34 14.88 6.04 3.56
CA PHE A 34 15.76 6.38 4.68
C PHE A 34 16.41 5.13 5.28
N VAL A 35 15.64 4.07 5.49
CA VAL A 35 16.13 2.79 6.00
C VAL A 35 17.11 2.14 5.01
N HIS A 36 16.81 2.14 3.71
CA HIS A 36 17.73 1.65 2.69
C HIS A 36 19.07 2.38 2.74
N GLU A 37 19.06 3.72 2.77
CA GLU A 37 20.28 4.54 2.85
C GLU A 37 21.11 4.23 4.11
N MET A 38 20.46 4.11 5.27
CA MET A 38 21.11 3.76 6.53
C MET A 38 21.76 2.37 6.49
N VAL A 39 21.09 1.38 5.92
CA VAL A 39 21.66 0.02 5.80
C VAL A 39 22.76 -0.02 4.74
N SER A 40 22.58 0.63 3.59
CA SER A 40 23.59 0.71 2.53
C SER A 40 24.88 1.41 3.01
N ALA A 41 24.80 2.32 3.98
CA ALA A 41 25.99 2.90 4.60
C ALA A 41 26.89 1.86 5.30
N LEU A 42 26.37 0.68 5.64
CA LEU A 42 27.15 -0.45 6.18
C LEU A 42 28.01 -1.16 5.13
N ALA A 43 27.86 -0.83 3.84
CA ALA A 43 28.71 -1.36 2.76
C ALA A 43 30.07 -0.65 2.70
N VAL A 44 30.16 0.62 3.15
CA VAL A 44 31.37 1.44 3.10
C VAL A 44 32.61 0.77 3.71
N PRO A 45 32.54 0.08 4.86
CA PRO A 45 33.68 -0.68 5.38
C PRO A 45 34.14 -1.80 4.45
N GLY A 46 33.21 -2.50 3.79
CA GLY A 46 33.50 -3.58 2.84
C GLY A 46 34.18 -3.05 1.57
N GLU A 47 33.70 -1.93 1.04
CA GLU A 47 34.34 -1.22 -0.09
C GLU A 47 35.77 -0.81 0.25
N LYS A 48 36.00 -0.27 1.45
CA LYS A 48 37.35 0.08 1.90
C LYS A 48 38.26 -1.14 2.07
N MET A 49 37.69 -2.29 2.48
CA MET A 49 38.44 -3.55 2.57
C MET A 49 38.80 -4.11 1.19
N ASP A 50 37.90 -4.01 0.22
CA ASP A 50 38.14 -4.37 -1.18
C ASP A 50 39.27 -3.52 -1.79
N ASP A 51 39.19 -2.20 -1.65
CA ASP A 51 40.23 -1.26 -2.12
C ASP A 51 41.59 -1.53 -1.46
N ALA A 52 41.60 -1.71 -0.13
CA ALA A 52 42.81 -1.98 0.62
C ALA A 52 43.43 -3.33 0.25
N GLY A 53 42.61 -4.38 0.12
CA GLY A 53 43.02 -5.72 -0.29
C GLY A 53 43.61 -5.73 -1.70
N THR A 54 42.96 -5.07 -2.65
CA THR A 54 43.44 -4.93 -4.03
C THR A 54 44.79 -4.22 -4.09
N SER A 55 44.92 -3.08 -3.40
CA SER A 55 46.18 -2.31 -3.35
C SER A 55 47.31 -3.09 -2.68
N LEU A 56 47.01 -3.81 -1.60
CA LEU A 56 47.99 -4.61 -0.87
C LEU A 56 48.45 -5.82 -1.70
N SER A 57 47.52 -6.55 -2.32
CA SER A 57 47.82 -7.69 -3.20
C SER A 57 48.73 -7.27 -4.35
N ALA A 58 48.40 -6.17 -5.03
CA ALA A 58 49.21 -5.62 -6.12
C ALA A 58 50.64 -5.29 -5.69
N LYS A 59 50.82 -4.60 -4.54
CA LYS A 59 52.15 -4.26 -4.01
C LYS A 59 52.97 -5.48 -3.62
N LEU A 60 52.32 -6.51 -3.07
CA LEU A 60 52.98 -7.76 -2.68
C LEU A 60 53.41 -8.59 -3.89
N LEU A 61 52.59 -8.65 -4.94
CA LEU A 61 52.95 -9.28 -6.21
C LEU A 61 54.09 -8.53 -6.92
N GLU A 62 54.08 -7.19 -6.89
CA GLU A 62 55.18 -6.38 -7.43
C GLU A 62 56.49 -6.65 -6.67
N ALA A 63 56.42 -6.76 -5.33
CA ALA A 63 57.58 -7.11 -4.52
C ALA A 63 58.09 -8.54 -4.81
N ALA A 64 57.19 -9.51 -4.97
CA ALA A 64 57.54 -10.88 -5.34
C ALA A 64 58.31 -10.92 -6.67
N GLY A 65 57.81 -10.21 -7.70
CA GLY A 65 58.47 -10.13 -9.01
C GLY A 65 59.86 -9.50 -8.96
N LYS A 66 60.04 -8.41 -8.19
CA LYS A 66 61.36 -7.77 -8.03
C LYS A 66 62.39 -8.66 -7.33
N VAL A 67 61.94 -9.54 -6.45
CA VAL A 67 62.81 -10.48 -5.73
C VAL A 67 63.20 -11.65 -6.63
N ASP A 68 62.27 -12.16 -7.44
CA ASP A 68 62.50 -13.28 -8.36
C ASP A 68 63.54 -12.96 -9.47
N ASP A 69 63.66 -11.68 -9.83
CA ASP A 69 64.66 -11.17 -10.78
C ASP A 69 66.12 -11.20 -10.24
N LEU A 70 66.35 -11.48 -8.94
CA LEU A 70 67.69 -11.48 -8.35
C LEU A 70 68.43 -12.82 -8.57
N PRO A 71 69.56 -12.84 -9.31
CA PRO A 71 70.22 -14.07 -9.76
C PRO A 71 70.85 -14.93 -8.67
N LEU A 72 71.03 -14.41 -7.45
CA LEU A 72 71.65 -15.13 -6.32
C LEU A 72 70.64 -15.67 -5.28
N VAL A 73 69.37 -15.27 -5.32
CA VAL A 73 68.37 -15.57 -4.28
C VAL A 73 67.03 -15.93 -4.93
N LYS A 74 67.01 -16.94 -5.80
CA LYS A 74 65.80 -17.32 -6.55
C LYS A 74 64.81 -18.16 -5.74
N ASP A 75 65.30 -19.11 -4.95
CA ASP A 75 64.42 -20.16 -4.44
C ASP A 75 64.00 -19.89 -2.99
N GLY A 76 63.04 -18.97 -2.79
CA GLY A 76 62.25 -18.97 -1.55
C GLY A 76 61.81 -17.62 -0.97
N ILE A 77 62.36 -16.49 -1.42
CA ILE A 77 61.96 -15.18 -0.87
C ILE A 77 60.66 -14.65 -1.51
N ALA A 78 60.32 -15.04 -2.74
CA ALA A 78 59.06 -14.65 -3.39
C ALA A 78 57.81 -15.31 -2.74
N VAL A 79 57.94 -16.55 -2.25
CA VAL A 79 56.82 -17.37 -1.75
C VAL A 79 56.04 -16.70 -0.60
N PRO A 80 56.68 -16.11 0.44
CA PRO A 80 55.96 -15.35 1.46
C PRO A 80 55.16 -14.15 0.92
N PHE A 81 55.67 -13.46 -0.10
CA PHE A 81 54.98 -12.31 -0.71
C PHE A 81 53.77 -12.77 -1.53
N GLU A 82 53.89 -13.86 -2.29
CA GLU A 82 52.76 -14.47 -3.00
C GLU A 82 51.69 -14.98 -2.01
N GLY A 83 52.10 -15.60 -0.92
CA GLY A 83 51.19 -16.05 0.14
C GLY A 83 50.44 -14.88 0.80
N ALA A 84 51.15 -13.78 1.07
CA ALA A 84 50.55 -12.56 1.59
C ALA A 84 49.61 -11.89 0.57
N ALA A 85 49.96 -11.88 -0.71
CA ALA A 85 49.09 -11.36 -1.78
C ALA A 85 47.78 -12.17 -1.85
N LYS A 86 47.88 -13.51 -1.78
CA LYS A 86 46.70 -14.38 -1.74
C LYS A 86 45.83 -14.14 -0.50
N ALA A 87 46.42 -13.85 0.66
CA ALA A 87 45.66 -13.48 1.85
C ALA A 87 44.96 -12.13 1.68
N ALA A 88 45.60 -11.15 1.02
CA ALA A 88 44.98 -9.88 0.67
C ALA A 88 43.82 -10.06 -0.33
N ASP A 89 43.94 -10.96 -1.30
CA ASP A 89 42.85 -11.31 -2.22
C ASP A 89 41.66 -11.97 -1.49
N GLN A 90 41.92 -12.81 -0.48
CA GLN A 90 40.84 -13.39 0.34
C GLN A 90 40.10 -12.31 1.16
N LEU A 91 40.83 -11.34 1.70
CA LEU A 91 40.25 -10.21 2.42
C LEU A 91 39.39 -9.34 1.50
N ARG A 92 39.88 -9.09 0.29
CA ARG A 92 39.16 -8.41 -0.78
C ARG A 92 37.84 -9.12 -1.12
N ALA A 93 37.89 -10.42 -1.40
CA ALA A 93 36.71 -11.23 -1.71
C ALA A 93 35.68 -11.25 -0.56
N ALA A 94 36.15 -11.24 0.70
CA ALA A 94 35.28 -11.11 1.86
C ALA A 94 34.60 -9.72 1.92
N GLY A 95 35.32 -8.65 1.56
CA GLY A 95 34.77 -7.30 1.43
C GLY A 95 33.69 -7.20 0.36
N GLU A 96 33.96 -7.74 -0.84
CA GLU A 96 32.99 -7.81 -1.94
C GLU A 96 31.70 -8.55 -1.52
N ALA A 97 31.84 -9.74 -0.91
CA ALA A 97 30.70 -10.54 -0.43
C ALA A 97 29.89 -9.82 0.65
N GLN A 98 30.55 -9.07 1.54
CA GLN A 98 29.88 -8.26 2.55
C GLN A 98 29.06 -7.14 1.91
N VAL A 99 29.62 -6.40 0.95
CA VAL A 99 28.92 -5.31 0.23
C VAL A 99 27.66 -5.86 -0.44
N GLU A 100 27.77 -7.00 -1.12
CA GLU A 100 26.63 -7.65 -1.77
C GLU A 100 25.54 -8.07 -0.77
N ALA A 101 25.94 -8.66 0.36
CA ALA A 101 25.01 -9.06 1.41
C ALA A 101 24.29 -7.86 2.02
N VAL A 102 25.01 -6.77 2.33
CA VAL A 102 24.43 -5.53 2.87
C VAL A 102 23.44 -4.93 1.88
N SER A 103 23.81 -4.83 0.59
CA SER A 103 22.93 -4.31 -0.46
C SER A 103 21.62 -5.11 -0.56
N THR A 104 21.74 -6.44 -0.55
CA THR A 104 20.59 -7.35 -0.60
C THR A 104 19.67 -7.16 0.62
N ILE A 105 20.23 -7.09 1.82
CA ILE A 105 19.47 -6.85 3.06
C ILE A 105 18.80 -5.48 3.02
N ALA A 106 19.51 -4.44 2.58
CA ALA A 106 18.99 -3.08 2.49
C ALA A 106 17.74 -3.02 1.59
N ILE A 107 17.73 -3.73 0.47
CA ILE A 107 16.58 -3.79 -0.44
C ILE A 107 15.40 -4.49 0.23
N TRP A 108 15.58 -5.72 0.71
CA TRP A 108 14.47 -6.51 1.25
C TRP A 108 13.88 -5.91 2.51
N LEU A 109 14.71 -5.32 3.36
CA LEU A 109 14.27 -4.66 4.58
C LEU A 109 13.50 -3.38 4.27
N ALA A 110 13.97 -2.56 3.32
CA ALA A 110 13.22 -1.38 2.85
C ALA A 110 11.88 -1.77 2.21
N VAL A 111 11.86 -2.82 1.38
CA VAL A 111 10.63 -3.37 0.80
C VAL A 111 9.67 -3.80 1.90
N GLY A 112 10.13 -4.55 2.91
CA GLY A 112 9.29 -4.97 4.04
C GLY A 112 8.69 -3.79 4.79
N VAL A 113 9.50 -2.76 5.08
CA VAL A 113 9.09 -1.53 5.76
C VAL A 113 8.00 -0.78 4.99
N VAL A 114 8.03 -0.78 3.65
CA VAL A 114 6.99 -0.14 2.83
C VAL A 114 5.76 -1.03 2.69
N VAL A 115 5.97 -2.29 2.29
CA VAL A 115 4.90 -3.18 1.83
C VAL A 115 3.98 -3.59 2.97
N VAL A 116 4.52 -3.93 4.14
CA VAL A 116 3.71 -4.40 5.28
C VAL A 116 2.67 -3.38 5.73
N PRO A 117 3.02 -2.12 6.08
CA PRO A 117 2.02 -1.14 6.52
C PRO A 117 1.09 -0.68 5.40
N VAL A 118 1.57 -0.64 4.14
CA VAL A 118 0.72 -0.32 2.99
C VAL A 118 -0.32 -1.41 2.76
N LEU A 119 0.07 -2.68 2.75
CA LEU A 119 -0.85 -3.81 2.61
C LEU A 119 -1.85 -3.87 3.77
N MET A 120 -1.40 -3.63 5.00
CA MET A 120 -2.28 -3.59 6.17
C MET A 120 -3.35 -2.50 6.03
N TRP A 121 -2.97 -1.30 5.58
CA TRP A 121 -3.92 -0.21 5.31
C TRP A 121 -4.88 -0.56 4.17
N LEU A 122 -4.36 -1.08 3.05
CA LEU A 122 -5.17 -1.45 1.88
C LEU A 122 -6.17 -2.55 2.21
N MET A 123 -5.80 -3.53 3.04
CA MET A 123 -6.67 -4.64 3.44
C MET A 123 -7.91 -4.14 4.17
N ILE A 124 -7.83 -3.02 4.90
CA ILE A 124 -8.97 -2.40 5.58
C ILE A 124 -9.73 -1.47 4.61
N TYR A 125 -9.00 -0.65 3.86
CA TYR A 125 -9.55 0.41 3.01
C TYR A 125 -10.29 -0.12 1.77
N VAL A 126 -9.72 -1.09 1.06
CA VAL A 126 -10.28 -1.65 -0.19
C VAL A 126 -11.67 -2.28 0.01
N PRO A 127 -11.92 -3.17 1.00
CA PRO A 127 -13.25 -3.76 1.17
C PRO A 127 -14.30 -2.72 1.59
N LEU A 128 -13.94 -1.73 2.40
CA LEU A 128 -14.82 -0.61 2.74
C LEU A 128 -15.25 0.15 1.49
N ARG A 129 -14.31 0.42 0.57
CA ARG A 129 -14.58 1.14 -0.69
C ARG A 129 -15.34 0.28 -1.70
N CYS A 130 -14.99 -0.99 -1.85
CA CYS A 130 -15.70 -1.94 -2.72
C CYS A 130 -17.14 -2.15 -2.28
N ARG A 131 -17.41 -2.23 -0.97
CA ARG A 131 -18.77 -2.36 -0.44
C ARG A 131 -19.61 -1.13 -0.75
N PHE A 132 -19.02 0.06 -0.69
CA PHE A 132 -19.67 1.31 -1.08
C PHE A 132 -20.00 1.35 -2.58
N ILE A 133 -19.03 1.03 -3.45
CA ILE A 133 -19.21 1.01 -4.91
C ILE A 133 -20.30 0.00 -5.32
N ARG A 134 -20.29 -1.19 -4.71
CA ARG A 134 -21.24 -2.27 -5.02
C ARG A 134 -22.67 -1.92 -4.59
N ASN A 135 -22.83 -1.30 -3.42
CA ASN A 135 -24.14 -0.83 -2.95
C ASN A 135 -24.68 0.31 -3.81
N ALA A 136 -23.85 1.30 -4.15
CA ALA A 136 -24.24 2.43 -5.00
C ALA A 136 -24.63 2.01 -6.43
N THR A 137 -23.92 1.03 -7.01
CA THR A 137 -24.17 0.53 -8.37
C THR A 137 -25.47 -0.26 -8.45
N SER A 138 -25.81 -1.04 -7.41
CA SER A 138 -27.06 -1.79 -7.38
C SER A 138 -28.28 -0.85 -7.42
N THR A 139 -28.29 0.19 -6.57
CA THR A 139 -29.44 1.09 -6.43
C THR A 139 -29.65 1.99 -7.66
N GLN A 140 -28.59 2.35 -8.40
CA GLN A 140 -28.74 3.09 -9.65
C GLN A 140 -29.45 2.29 -10.76
N ARG A 141 -29.09 1.02 -10.95
CA ARG A 141 -29.74 0.16 -11.97
C ARG A 141 -31.23 -0.08 -11.67
N PHE A 142 -31.61 -0.10 -10.39
CA PHE A 142 -33.01 -0.23 -9.97
C PHE A 142 -33.83 1.07 -10.12
N LEU A 143 -33.20 2.24 -10.07
CA LEU A 143 -33.90 3.52 -10.30
C LEU A 143 -34.09 3.82 -11.80
N GLU A 144 -33.18 3.37 -12.67
CA GLU A 144 -33.31 3.52 -14.12
C GLU A 144 -34.39 2.59 -14.72
N ALA A 145 -34.75 1.50 -14.02
CA ALA A 145 -35.79 0.56 -14.43
C ALA A 145 -37.23 1.03 -14.15
N GLY A 146 -37.44 2.26 -13.62
CA GLY A 146 -38.77 2.85 -13.50
C GLY A 146 -39.61 2.37 -12.31
N THR A 147 -38.98 1.92 -11.22
CA THR A 147 -39.67 1.29 -10.10
C THR A 147 -40.22 2.27 -9.06
N ALA A 148 -41.46 1.98 -8.62
CA ALA A 148 -42.25 2.74 -7.66
C ALA A 148 -41.53 2.95 -6.31
N ALA A 149 -41.84 4.06 -5.64
CA ALA A 149 -41.34 4.40 -4.30
C ALA A 149 -41.47 3.23 -3.29
N ASP A 150 -42.46 2.35 -3.51
CA ASP A 150 -42.71 1.14 -2.72
C ASP A 150 -41.56 0.14 -2.63
N LEU A 151 -40.84 -0.14 -3.72
CA LEU A 151 -39.73 -1.11 -3.63
C LEU A 151 -38.53 -0.53 -2.87
N VAL A 152 -38.34 0.78 -2.96
CA VAL A 152 -37.30 1.48 -2.20
C VAL A 152 -37.69 1.54 -0.72
N ALA A 153 -38.96 1.80 -0.42
CA ALA A 153 -39.51 1.74 0.93
C ALA A 153 -39.42 0.33 1.54
N LEU A 154 -39.75 -0.72 0.77
CA LEU A 154 -39.63 -2.12 1.19
C LEU A 154 -38.19 -2.50 1.52
N ARG A 155 -37.24 -2.08 0.68
CA ARG A 155 -35.81 -2.27 0.95
C ARG A 155 -35.36 -1.50 2.19
N ALA A 156 -35.87 -0.29 2.41
CA ALA A 156 -35.62 0.48 3.62
C ALA A 156 -36.04 -0.31 4.86
N MET A 157 -37.24 -0.88 4.86
CA MET A 157 -37.76 -1.69 5.97
C MET A 157 -36.93 -2.96 6.22
N ALA A 158 -36.38 -3.58 5.16
CA ALA A 158 -35.59 -4.81 5.27
C ALA A 158 -34.13 -4.60 5.73
N THR A 159 -33.58 -3.39 5.56
CA THR A 159 -32.12 -3.16 5.70
C THR A 159 -31.74 -2.02 6.63
N GLN A 160 -32.67 -1.12 6.96
CA GLN A 160 -32.41 -0.02 7.88
C GLN A 160 -32.64 -0.45 9.34
N PRO A 161 -31.86 0.09 10.29
CA PRO A 161 -31.99 -0.25 11.69
C PRO A 161 -33.32 0.27 12.28
N LEU A 162 -33.96 -0.54 13.12
CA LEU A 162 -35.32 -0.32 13.67
C LEU A 162 -35.54 1.08 14.26
N HIS A 163 -34.56 1.61 15.00
CA HIS A 163 -34.66 2.94 15.63
C HIS A 163 -34.82 4.10 14.63
N LYS A 164 -34.46 3.91 13.35
CA LYS A 164 -34.70 4.91 12.29
C LYS A 164 -36.06 4.75 11.64
N LEU A 165 -36.58 3.53 11.57
CA LEU A 165 -37.91 3.24 11.03
C LEU A 165 -39.01 3.75 11.97
N VAL A 166 -38.86 3.51 13.28
CA VAL A 166 -39.80 3.98 14.32
C VAL A 166 -39.86 5.50 14.40
N ARG A 167 -38.80 6.22 14.03
CA ARG A 167 -38.81 7.70 13.93
C ARG A 167 -39.65 8.23 12.77
N ILE A 168 -40.01 7.38 11.80
CA ILE A 168 -40.84 7.75 10.64
C ILE A 168 -42.30 7.45 10.93
N SER A 169 -42.60 6.25 11.42
CA SER A 169 -43.93 5.80 11.85
C SER A 169 -43.79 4.82 13.00
N ASP A 170 -44.70 4.85 13.97
CA ASP A 170 -44.78 3.89 15.08
C ASP A 170 -45.12 2.48 14.58
N ASP A 171 -45.83 2.37 13.45
CA ASP A 171 -46.05 1.13 12.70
C ASP A 171 -45.73 1.35 11.19
N PRO A 172 -44.46 1.18 10.78
CA PRO A 172 -44.04 1.40 9.40
C PRO A 172 -44.56 0.31 8.44
N VAL A 173 -44.91 -0.88 8.93
CA VAL A 173 -45.44 -1.97 8.09
C VAL A 173 -46.94 -1.78 7.86
N GLY A 174 -47.68 -1.37 8.90
CA GLY A 174 -49.09 -0.99 8.78
C GLY A 174 -49.29 0.17 7.82
N ALA A 175 -48.56 1.27 8.02
CA ALA A 175 -48.65 2.45 7.16
C ALA A 175 -48.29 2.17 5.68
N TRP A 176 -47.32 1.28 5.43
CA TRP A 176 -47.00 0.85 4.06
C TRP A 176 -48.14 0.02 3.45
N ARG A 177 -48.71 -0.90 4.22
CA ARG A 177 -49.82 -1.76 3.78
C ARG A 177 -51.10 -0.97 3.50
N ASP A 178 -51.31 0.12 4.23
CA ASP A 178 -52.44 1.03 4.04
C ASP A 178 -52.23 2.02 2.88
N GLY A 179 -51.04 2.00 2.25
CA GLY A 179 -50.71 2.84 1.10
C GLY A 179 -50.46 4.31 1.44
N ASP A 180 -50.03 4.62 2.67
CA ASP A 180 -49.71 5.98 3.07
C ASP A 180 -48.53 6.54 2.26
N ALA A 181 -48.86 7.35 1.26
CA ALA A 181 -47.89 7.92 0.33
C ALA A 181 -46.79 8.75 1.02
N ASP A 182 -47.07 9.38 2.16
CA ASP A 182 -46.06 10.16 2.91
C ASP A 182 -45.08 9.23 3.61
N VAL A 183 -45.57 8.19 4.28
CA VAL A 183 -44.72 7.19 4.95
C VAL A 183 -43.87 6.43 3.95
N VAL A 184 -44.44 6.01 2.82
CA VAL A 184 -43.69 5.35 1.73
C VAL A 184 -42.61 6.28 1.16
N ALA A 185 -42.91 7.55 0.93
CA ALA A 185 -41.94 8.52 0.44
C ALA A 185 -40.80 8.75 1.44
N ARG A 186 -41.10 8.85 2.74
CA ARG A 186 -40.11 9.06 3.81
C ARG A 186 -39.24 7.82 4.05
N LEU A 187 -39.80 6.62 3.95
CA LEU A 187 -39.04 5.36 3.97
C LEU A 187 -38.12 5.26 2.75
N ALA A 188 -38.62 5.60 1.56
CA ALA A 188 -37.80 5.63 0.35
C ALA A 188 -36.67 6.67 0.45
N GLU A 189 -36.95 7.85 1.01
CA GLU A 189 -35.94 8.88 1.26
C GLU A 189 -34.89 8.41 2.26
N LEU A 190 -35.26 7.67 3.31
CA LEU A 190 -34.30 7.11 4.28
C LEU A 190 -33.28 6.18 3.60
N GLU A 191 -33.75 5.28 2.73
CA GLU A 191 -32.88 4.37 1.97
C GLU A 191 -32.04 5.13 0.94
N LEU A 192 -32.64 6.06 0.20
CA LEU A 192 -31.90 6.94 -0.72
C LEU A 192 -30.83 7.74 0.03
N LYS A 193 -31.12 8.18 1.27
CA LYS A 193 -30.18 8.89 2.12
C LYS A 193 -29.05 8.01 2.60
N ALA A 194 -29.32 6.76 2.96
CA ALA A 194 -28.29 5.80 3.33
C ALA A 194 -27.31 5.52 2.17
N VAL A 195 -27.86 5.37 0.95
CA VAL A 195 -27.10 5.08 -0.28
C VAL A 195 -26.46 6.33 -0.92
N GLY A 196 -26.85 7.54 -0.48
CA GLY A 196 -26.25 8.79 -0.96
C GLY A 196 -26.90 9.38 -2.22
N LEU A 197 -28.14 9.00 -2.52
CA LEU A 197 -28.94 9.45 -3.66
C LEU A 197 -29.97 10.50 -3.22
N SER A 198 -30.40 11.35 -4.16
CA SER A 198 -31.38 12.41 -3.93
C SER A 198 -32.82 11.95 -4.19
N ALA A 199 -33.73 12.30 -3.28
CA ALA A 199 -35.17 12.04 -3.36
C ALA A 199 -35.86 12.71 -4.56
N LYS A 200 -35.23 13.74 -5.16
CA LYS A 200 -35.75 14.46 -6.35
C LYS A 200 -35.91 13.58 -7.59
N ARG A 201 -35.39 12.34 -7.57
CA ARG A 201 -35.54 11.34 -8.66
C ARG A 201 -36.76 10.44 -8.51
N LEU A 202 -37.48 10.48 -7.39
CA LEU A 202 -38.75 9.77 -7.25
C LEU A 202 -39.76 10.43 -8.19
N LYS A 203 -40.11 9.74 -9.29
CA LYS A 203 -41.28 10.15 -10.08
C LYS A 203 -42.52 9.91 -9.21
N PRO A 204 -43.47 10.86 -9.15
CA PRO A 204 -44.74 10.58 -8.50
C PRO A 204 -45.37 9.37 -9.19
N ALA A 205 -45.92 8.45 -8.39
CA ALA A 205 -46.71 7.35 -8.92
C ALA A 205 -47.79 7.95 -9.82
N LYS A 206 -47.83 7.56 -11.10
CA LYS A 206 -48.98 7.86 -11.94
C LYS A 206 -50.13 7.02 -11.38
N GLY A 207 -51.08 7.71 -10.76
CA GLY A 207 -52.40 7.14 -10.49
C GLY A 207 -53.12 6.79 -11.78
#